data_AF-A0A3E4GMQ3-F1
#
_entry.id   AF-A0A3E4GMQ3-F1
#
_cell.length_a   1.000
_cell.length_b   1.000
_cell.length_c   1.000
_cell.angle_alpha   90.00
_cell.angle_beta   90.00
_cell.angle_gamma   90.00
#
_symmetry.space_group_name_H-M   'P 1'
#
loop_
_entity.id
_entity.type
_entity.pdbx_description
1 polymer ?
#
loop_
_entity_poly.entity_id
_entity_poly.type
_entity_poly.pdbx_seq_one_letter_code
_entity_poly.pdbx_strand_id
1 'polypeptide(L)'
;LENVILVADRGYENYNIFAHAIEKGWKFAIRVKDKNSNGIASGLNLPPNDEFDIDITQIFSRKNTKTTKNAGYKWMPVNQVFDYLPRKSDKTYELSFRIIRFPIGSNSYEIIITNLDRNIFDVKK
;
A
#
# COMPACT_ATOMS: atom_id res chain seq x y z
N LEU A 1 -5.89 -10.89 -21.28
CA LEU A 1 -5.00 -9.75 -20.97
C LEU A 1 -3.82 -10.32 -20.20
N GLU A 2 -2.73 -10.61 -20.90
CA GLU A 2 -1.62 -11.42 -20.34
C GLU A 2 -0.53 -10.58 -19.68
N ASN A 3 -0.41 -9.31 -20.06
CA ASN A 3 0.48 -8.34 -19.41
C ASN A 3 -0.31 -7.04 -19.17
N VAL A 4 -0.46 -6.64 -17.91
CA VAL A 4 -1.15 -5.40 -17.48
C VAL A 4 -0.31 -4.71 -16.43
N ILE A 5 0.02 -3.44 -16.65
CA ILE A 5 0.59 -2.54 -15.63
C ILE A 5 -0.39 -1.38 -15.44
N LEU A 6 -1.06 -1.33 -14.29
CA LEU A 6 -1.93 -0.21 -13.91
C LEU A 6 -1.11 0.93 -13.31
N VAL A 7 -1.23 2.13 -13.88
CA VAL A 7 -0.53 3.34 -13.40
C VAL A 7 -1.56 4.39 -12.99
N ALA A 8 -1.40 5.01 -11.83
CA ALA A 8 -2.30 6.06 -11.34
C ALA A 8 -1.61 7.06 -10.38
N ASP A 9 -2.19 8.26 -10.25
CA ASP A 9 -1.73 9.32 -9.37
C ASP A 9 -2.44 9.33 -8.00
N ARG A 10 -2.07 10.24 -7.10
CA ARG A 10 -2.40 10.26 -5.66
C ARG A 10 -3.88 10.45 -5.33
N GLY A 11 -4.73 10.70 -6.32
CA GLY A 11 -6.19 10.64 -6.19
C GLY A 11 -6.74 9.20 -6.09
N TYR A 12 -5.95 8.20 -6.46
CA TYR A 12 -6.33 6.79 -6.53
C TYR A 12 -5.64 5.91 -5.46
N GLU A 13 -5.10 6.51 -4.39
CA GLU A 13 -4.49 5.75 -3.30
C GLU A 13 -5.57 4.98 -2.50
N ASN A 14 -5.74 3.69 -2.81
CA ASN A 14 -6.76 2.86 -2.16
C ASN A 14 -6.33 1.39 -2.10
N TYR A 15 -6.29 0.83 -0.89
CA TYR A 15 -5.97 -0.59 -0.66
C TYR A 15 -6.87 -1.55 -1.46
N ASN A 16 -8.13 -1.20 -1.72
CA ASN A 16 -9.01 -2.05 -2.54
C ASN A 16 -8.52 -2.14 -3.99
N ILE A 17 -7.94 -1.06 -4.54
CA ILE A 17 -7.34 -1.07 -5.89
C ILE A 17 -6.08 -1.95 -5.90
N PHE A 18 -5.27 -1.88 -4.85
CA PHE A 18 -4.06 -2.72 -4.74
C PHE A 18 -4.43 -4.21 -4.66
N ALA A 19 -5.43 -4.56 -3.83
CA ALA A 19 -5.97 -5.91 -3.75
C ALA A 19 -6.54 -6.38 -5.10
N HIS A 20 -7.41 -5.59 -5.74
CA HIS A 20 -7.96 -5.89 -7.07
C HIS A 20 -6.89 -6.10 -8.15
N ALA A 21 -5.75 -5.41 -8.08
CA ALA A 21 -4.64 -5.63 -9.00
C ALA A 21 -3.94 -6.97 -8.72
N ILE A 22 -3.54 -7.20 -7.47
CA ILE A 22 -2.83 -8.43 -7.03
C ILE A 22 -3.67 -9.69 -7.30
N GLU A 23 -4.94 -9.67 -6.92
CA GLU A 23 -5.88 -10.80 -7.04
C GLU A 23 -6.25 -11.13 -8.50
N LYS A 24 -6.01 -10.19 -9.44
CA LYS A 24 -6.13 -10.40 -10.90
C LYS A 24 -4.80 -10.77 -11.56
N GLY A 25 -3.72 -10.91 -10.79
CA GLY A 25 -2.36 -11.10 -11.30
C GLY A 25 -1.79 -9.88 -12.03
N TRP A 26 -2.44 -8.71 -11.95
CA TRP A 26 -2.01 -7.49 -12.62
C TRP A 26 -0.84 -6.84 -11.88
N LYS A 27 0.06 -6.23 -12.64
CA LYS A 27 1.08 -5.35 -12.09
C LYS A 27 0.52 -3.94 -11.92
N PHE A 28 1.08 -3.16 -10.99
CA PHE A 28 0.71 -1.76 -10.81
C PHE A 28 1.86 -0.91 -10.27
N ALA A 29 1.83 0.39 -10.55
CA ALA A 29 2.66 1.43 -9.94
C ALA A 29 1.78 2.66 -9.69
N ILE A 30 1.42 2.89 -8.43
CA ILE A 30 0.50 3.96 -8.04
C ILE A 30 1.25 4.95 -7.16
N ARG A 31 1.32 6.21 -7.61
CA ARG A 31 1.88 7.33 -6.84
C ARG A 31 0.91 7.65 -5.70
N VAL A 32 1.42 7.78 -4.48
CA VAL A 32 0.64 8.07 -3.26
C VAL A 32 1.11 9.36 -2.60
N LYS A 33 0.39 9.88 -1.60
CA LYS A 33 0.87 11.05 -0.85
C LYS A 33 2.07 10.70 0.02
N ASP A 34 2.95 11.67 0.24
CA ASP A 34 4.18 11.48 1.04
C ASP A 34 3.87 11.14 2.51
N LYS A 35 4.85 10.58 3.22
CA LYS A 35 4.75 10.14 4.64
C LYS A 35 4.27 11.22 5.61
N ASN A 36 4.40 12.50 5.23
CA ASN A 36 3.97 13.66 6.02
C ASN A 36 2.53 14.16 5.70
N SER A 37 1.77 13.42 4.87
CA SER A 37 0.42 13.82 4.41
C SER A 37 -0.70 12.90 4.90
N ASN A 38 -1.96 13.33 4.80
CA ASN A 38 -3.15 12.51 5.06
C ASN A 38 -3.45 11.51 3.92
N GLY A 39 -2.53 10.58 3.66
CA GLY A 39 -2.63 9.54 2.62
C GLY A 39 -2.32 8.15 3.15
N ILE A 40 -2.01 7.20 2.26
CA ILE A 40 -1.70 5.82 2.67
C ILE A 40 -0.39 5.74 3.44
N ALA A 41 0.64 6.50 3.04
CA ALA A 41 2.00 6.40 3.58
C ALA A 41 2.12 6.74 5.07
N SER A 42 1.46 7.79 5.56
CA SER A 42 1.48 8.19 6.98
C SER A 42 0.79 7.19 7.91
N GLY A 43 -0.05 6.31 7.36
CA GLY A 43 -0.69 5.21 8.08
C GLY A 43 0.10 3.89 8.03
N LEU A 44 1.39 3.90 7.68
CA LEU A 44 2.27 2.73 7.63
C LEU A 44 3.49 2.96 8.52
N ASN A 45 4.08 1.86 9.03
CA ASN A 45 5.32 1.92 9.80
C ASN A 45 6.53 2.03 8.85
N LEU A 46 6.84 3.25 8.41
CA LEU A 46 7.90 3.53 7.43
C LEU A 46 9.24 3.87 8.11
N PRO A 47 10.38 3.64 7.44
CA PRO A 47 11.69 4.08 7.92
C PRO A 47 11.74 5.59 8.18
N PRO A 48 12.54 6.06 9.16
CA PRO A 48 12.75 7.49 9.36
C PRO A 48 13.46 8.14 8.17
N ASN A 49 14.27 7.36 7.43
CA ASN A 49 15.03 7.72 6.24
C ASN A 49 14.21 8.50 5.20
N ASP A 50 14.87 9.40 4.47
CA ASP A 50 14.25 10.11 3.36
C ASP A 50 14.11 9.27 2.09
N GLU A 51 15.01 8.31 1.87
CA GLU A 51 14.91 7.32 0.80
C GLU A 51 14.71 5.92 1.35
N PHE A 52 13.84 5.13 0.70
CA PHE A 52 13.67 3.71 0.95
C PHE A 52 13.05 2.99 -0.25
N ASP A 53 13.43 1.73 -0.43
CA ASP A 53 12.69 0.75 -1.24
C ASP A 53 12.55 -0.50 -0.35
N ILE A 54 11.34 -0.77 0.13
CA ILE A 54 11.06 -1.85 1.07
C ILE A 54 9.74 -2.54 0.72
N ASP A 55 9.61 -3.78 1.17
CA ASP A 55 8.37 -4.55 1.08
C ASP A 55 7.60 -4.45 2.40
N ILE A 56 6.30 -4.21 2.31
CA ILE A 56 5.39 -4.06 3.46
C ILE A 56 4.26 -5.06 3.34
N THR A 57 4.09 -5.85 4.39
CA THR A 57 2.91 -6.68 4.64
C THR A 57 1.99 -5.96 5.64
N GLN A 58 0.75 -5.68 5.24
CA GLN A 58 -0.27 -5.12 6.13
C GLN A 58 -1.44 -6.10 6.30
N ILE A 59 -1.59 -6.63 7.52
CA ILE A 59 -2.79 -7.37 7.93
C ILE A 59 -3.90 -6.38 8.30
N PHE A 60 -5.08 -6.57 7.74
CA PHE A 60 -6.30 -5.79 7.99
C PHE A 60 -7.35 -6.59 8.76
N SER A 61 -8.15 -5.91 9.59
CA SER A 61 -9.33 -6.50 10.25
C SER A 61 -10.46 -5.49 10.42
N ARG A 62 -11.71 -5.96 10.38
CA ARG A 62 -12.89 -5.16 10.78
C ARG A 62 -12.97 -4.96 12.32
N LYS A 63 -12.27 -5.80 13.10
CA LYS A 63 -12.27 -5.76 14.58
C LYS A 63 -11.26 -4.75 15.13
N ASN A 64 -11.73 -3.80 15.94
CA ASN A 64 -10.94 -2.72 16.55
C ASN A 64 -10.63 -3.00 18.04
N THR A 65 -10.20 -4.22 18.38
CA THR A 65 -10.00 -4.65 19.77
C THR A 65 -8.58 -4.38 20.26
N LYS A 66 -8.34 -4.46 21.58
CA LYS A 66 -6.98 -4.40 22.13
C LYS A 66 -6.09 -5.51 21.57
N THR A 67 -6.65 -6.71 21.38
CA THR A 67 -5.93 -7.86 20.80
C THR A 67 -5.49 -7.62 19.36
N THR A 68 -6.35 -7.10 18.48
CA THR A 68 -5.97 -6.84 17.08
C THR A 68 -4.98 -5.68 16.96
N LYS A 69 -5.08 -4.65 17.81
CA LYS A 69 -4.07 -3.58 17.92
C LYS A 69 -2.71 -4.10 18.38
N ASN A 70 -2.67 -4.92 19.42
CA ASN A 70 -1.43 -5.52 19.93
C ASN A 70 -0.77 -6.46 18.90
N ALA A 71 -1.55 -7.06 18.00
CA ALA A 71 -1.06 -7.87 16.87
C ALA A 71 -0.64 -7.04 15.64
N GLY A 72 -0.64 -5.70 15.71
CA GLY A 72 -0.26 -4.81 14.61
C GLY A 72 -1.28 -4.72 13.46
N TYR A 73 -2.50 -5.23 13.65
CA TYR A 73 -3.50 -5.26 12.57
C TYR A 73 -4.09 -3.87 12.33
N LYS A 74 -4.11 -3.44 11.07
CA LYS A 74 -4.75 -2.18 10.68
C LYS A 74 -6.26 -2.35 10.67
N TRP A 75 -6.93 -1.60 11.55
CA TRP A 75 -8.38 -1.56 11.57
C TRP A 75 -8.93 -0.94 10.29
N MET A 76 -9.92 -1.59 9.69
CA MET A 76 -10.63 -1.13 8.50
C MET A 76 -12.09 -0.77 8.84
N PRO A 77 -12.43 0.53 8.96
CA PRO A 77 -13.77 1.00 9.31
C PRO A 77 -14.89 0.39 8.45
N VAL A 78 -16.05 0.09 9.05
CA VAL A 78 -17.15 -0.64 8.38
C VAL A 78 -17.71 0.11 7.17
N ASN A 79 -17.68 1.45 7.15
CA ASN A 79 -18.06 2.25 6.00
C ASN A 79 -17.09 2.07 4.81
N GLN A 80 -15.80 1.85 5.04
CA GLN A 80 -14.80 1.64 4.00
C GLN A 80 -15.09 0.37 3.18
N VAL A 81 -15.36 0.58 1.89
CA VAL A 81 -15.53 -0.49 0.89
C VAL A 81 -14.19 -1.15 0.65
N PHE A 82 -14.17 -2.48 0.77
CA PHE A 82 -13.03 -3.33 0.46
C PHE A 82 -13.56 -4.75 0.26
N ASP A 83 -13.42 -5.28 -0.94
CA ASP A 83 -14.26 -6.39 -1.41
C ASP A 83 -13.78 -7.75 -0.85
N TYR A 84 -12.47 -7.85 -0.59
CA TYR A 84 -11.81 -9.03 -0.04
C TYR A 84 -11.91 -9.16 1.49
N LEU A 85 -12.56 -8.21 2.17
CA LEU A 85 -12.83 -8.25 3.62
C LEU A 85 -14.24 -7.69 3.93
N PRO A 86 -15.30 -8.53 3.84
CA PRO A 86 -16.69 -8.10 4.04
C PRO A 86 -16.94 -7.36 5.36
N ARG A 87 -17.95 -6.47 5.37
CA ARG A 87 -18.27 -5.56 6.49
C ARG A 87 -18.49 -6.23 7.86
N LYS A 88 -19.02 -7.46 7.86
CA LYS A 88 -19.25 -8.30 9.05
C LYS A 88 -18.26 -9.48 9.14
N SER A 89 -17.11 -9.39 8.48
CA SER A 89 -16.11 -10.46 8.48
C SER A 89 -15.32 -10.49 9.79
N ASP A 90 -15.30 -11.66 10.41
CA ASP A 90 -14.48 -11.98 11.58
C ASP A 90 -13.04 -12.37 11.20
N LYS A 91 -12.75 -12.54 9.91
CA LYS A 91 -11.44 -12.87 9.36
C LYS A 91 -10.52 -11.64 9.30
N THR A 92 -9.25 -11.89 8.97
CA THR A 92 -8.30 -10.88 8.48
C THR A 92 -8.19 -10.93 6.95
N TYR A 93 -7.54 -9.92 6.37
CA TYR A 93 -7.00 -9.97 5.00
C TYR A 93 -5.56 -9.46 5.04
N GLU A 94 -4.64 -10.13 4.36
CA GLU A 94 -3.22 -9.74 4.29
C GLU A 94 -2.92 -9.14 2.92
N LEU A 95 -2.31 -7.95 2.90
CA LEU A 95 -1.95 -7.24 1.68
C LEU A 95 -0.45 -6.91 1.70
N SER A 96 0.30 -7.48 0.77
CA SER A 96 1.74 -7.26 0.63
C SER A 96 2.06 -6.43 -0.62
N PHE A 97 2.89 -5.40 -0.48
CA PHE A 97 3.30 -4.50 -1.57
C PHE A 97 4.69 -3.92 -1.33
N ARG A 98 5.38 -3.58 -2.41
CA ARG A 98 6.61 -2.79 -2.40
C ARG A 98 6.25 -1.31 -2.30
N ILE A 99 6.94 -0.56 -1.45
CA ILE A 99 6.83 0.90 -1.35
C ILE A 99 8.20 1.54 -1.55
N ILE A 100 8.23 2.59 -2.36
CA ILE A 100 9.46 3.29 -2.77
C ILE A 100 9.28 4.77 -2.47
N ARG A 101 10.21 5.38 -1.74
CA ARG A 101 10.36 6.84 -1.61
C ARG A 101 11.70 7.27 -2.19
N PHE A 102 11.66 8.22 -3.12
CA PHE A 102 12.82 8.69 -3.87
C PHE A 102 12.74 10.21 -4.11
N PRO A 103 13.89 10.92 -4.26
CA PRO A 103 13.89 12.35 -4.53
C PRO A 103 13.49 12.66 -5.98
N ILE A 104 12.80 13.79 -6.16
CA ILE A 104 12.52 14.42 -7.47
C ILE A 104 13.05 15.86 -7.55
N GLY A 105 13.76 16.32 -6.52
CA GLY A 105 14.37 17.64 -6.41
C GLY A 105 14.97 17.86 -5.03
N SER A 106 15.68 18.99 -4.84
CA SER A 106 16.59 19.23 -3.71
C SER A 106 16.01 19.06 -2.29
N ASN A 107 14.70 19.14 -2.13
CA ASN A 107 13.98 18.74 -0.91
C ASN A 107 12.54 18.30 -1.24
N SER A 108 12.37 17.53 -2.33
CA SER A 108 11.06 17.08 -2.81
C SER A 108 11.12 15.59 -3.13
N TYR A 109 10.13 14.84 -2.67
CA TYR A 109 10.11 13.39 -2.71
C TYR A 109 8.77 12.89 -3.25
N GLU A 110 8.78 11.76 -3.93
CA GLU A 110 7.59 11.03 -4.33
C GLU A 110 7.58 9.65 -3.68
N ILE A 111 6.37 9.13 -3.47
CA ILE A 111 6.15 7.76 -3.03
C ILE A 111 5.35 7.00 -4.09
N ILE A 112 5.83 5.81 -4.46
CA ILE A 112 5.11 4.84 -5.29
C ILE A 112 4.86 3.58 -4.47
N ILE A 113 3.63 3.07 -4.53
CA ILE A 113 3.28 1.70 -4.09
C ILE A 113 3.10 0.82 -5.33
N THR A 114 3.68 -0.37 -5.29
CA THR A 114 3.80 -1.25 -6.46
C THR A 114 3.90 -2.73 -6.09
N ASN A 115 3.68 -3.61 -7.08
CA ASN A 115 4.06 -5.02 -7.05
C ASN A 115 4.96 -5.39 -8.25
N LEU A 116 5.61 -4.40 -8.87
CA LEU A 116 6.63 -4.59 -9.91
C LEU A 116 7.91 -5.19 -9.31
N ASP A 117 8.50 -6.11 -10.06
CA ASP A 117 9.72 -6.83 -9.67
C ASP A 117 10.89 -5.86 -9.42
N ARG A 118 11.58 -5.97 -8.27
CA ARG A 118 12.68 -5.09 -7.90
C ARG A 118 13.90 -5.22 -8.80
N ASN A 119 14.16 -6.39 -9.37
CA ASN A 119 15.31 -6.65 -10.24
C ASN A 119 15.10 -6.11 -11.65
N ILE A 120 13.84 -6.06 -12.12
CA ILE A 120 13.48 -5.47 -13.43
C ILE A 120 13.29 -3.95 -13.30
N PHE A 121 12.63 -3.52 -12.23
CA PHE A 121 12.30 -2.12 -11.93
C PHE A 121 13.04 -1.65 -10.67
N ASP A 122 14.37 -1.59 -10.76
CA ASP A 122 15.22 -0.97 -9.75
C ASP A 122 15.07 0.57 -9.77
N VAL A 123 15.25 1.18 -8.61
CA VAL A 123 15.31 2.63 -8.37
C VAL A 123 16.70 3.18 -8.68
N LYS A 124 17.75 2.33 -8.56
CA LYS A 124 19.16 2.73 -8.67
C LYS A 124 19.80 2.14 -9.92
N LYS A 125 19.81 2.93 -11.00
CA LYS A 125 20.58 2.71 -12.23
C LYS A 125 21.51 3.90 -12.48
#